data_AF-A0A943JJT9-F1
#
_entry.id   AF-A0A943JJT9-F1
#
_cell.length_a   1.000
_cell.length_b   1.000
_cell.length_c   1.000
_cell.angle_alpha   90.00
_cell.angle_beta   90.00
_cell.angle_gamma   90.00
#
_symmetry.space_group_name_H-M   'P 1'
#
loop_
_entity.id
_entity.type
_entity.pdbx_description
1 polymer ?
#
loop_
_entity_poly.entity_id
_entity_poly.type
_entity_poly.pdbx_seq_one_letter_code
_entity_poly.pdbx_strand_id
1 'polypeptide(L)'
;MNKKNLENGKTRFSKIDFKSKDGIKMLLIFAFIIIVVFVFIKGTINRKHNKVCNGIKDEILQITDSYLESNNLYPKLNGEAITLELSNMTDTVTFKKKTVEGSVTYTKYGNEYVKTFNLANASYCTTKGFNKKTSNYNEVQNMKVEVLFNYQEVTHYNSKWTKWYPSNKISENETNGVNLPIDSKNLPTIPDTAVIKEYVRDTKTYYSYRDKKWKWYKYNVNYSGFSATAPKGYPNKDTSTLLKTEASEWSLDYPEEFSYRHIQTKKGYQWYKMDGKTKVYWENGKYSVEKPGDEYTKEKGNGVNMYSYYDDTYRWYNKDKRGYLTYFSSTKPHDYKYRDDSLYTYTSWSSFSDTSKVDSSNKSYREEKTDIYSRYLIKYDMYSFKVFDKPVTLEELESKLGKSYEEIVNDDSIELEVTFNFYKEK
;
A
#
# COMPACT_ATOMS: atom_id res chain seq x y z
N MET A 1 -25.41 -47.95 -61.31
CA MET A 1 -26.56 -47.43 -60.54
C MET A 1 -27.83 -48.09 -61.10
N ASN A 2 -28.49 -48.94 -60.29
CA ASN A 2 -29.42 -49.96 -60.75
C ASN A 2 -30.78 -49.35 -61.18
N LYS A 3 -31.24 -49.60 -62.43
CA LYS A 3 -32.48 -49.05 -62.99
C LYS A 3 -33.72 -49.28 -62.12
N LYS A 4 -33.73 -50.35 -61.31
CA LYS A 4 -34.79 -50.70 -60.34
C LYS A 4 -34.96 -49.70 -59.19
N ASN A 5 -33.92 -48.94 -58.80
CA ASN A 5 -34.03 -47.97 -57.70
C ASN A 5 -34.56 -46.60 -58.16
N LEU A 6 -34.53 -46.30 -59.47
CA LEU A 6 -35.08 -45.05 -60.01
C LEU A 6 -36.62 -45.11 -60.14
N GLU A 7 -37.18 -46.29 -60.41
CA GLU A 7 -38.65 -46.48 -60.53
C GLU A 7 -39.37 -46.50 -59.18
N ASN A 8 -38.74 -47.03 -58.12
CA ASN A 8 -39.30 -47.01 -56.77
C ASN A 8 -39.28 -45.62 -56.10
N GLY A 9 -38.39 -44.71 -56.54
CA GLY A 9 -38.41 -43.31 -56.12
C GLY A 9 -39.58 -42.55 -56.76
N LYS A 10 -39.79 -42.69 -58.07
CA LYS A 10 -40.87 -42.01 -58.81
C LYS A 10 -42.27 -42.39 -58.33
N THR A 11 -42.49 -43.63 -57.91
CA THR A 11 -43.81 -44.11 -57.43
C THR A 11 -44.18 -43.64 -56.02
N ARG A 12 -43.23 -43.18 -55.19
CA ARG A 12 -43.53 -42.54 -53.89
C ARG A 12 -43.81 -41.04 -54.00
N PHE A 13 -43.28 -40.35 -55.02
CA PHE A 13 -43.56 -38.92 -55.24
C PHE A 13 -44.90 -38.66 -55.94
N SER A 14 -45.44 -39.61 -56.69
CA SER A 14 -46.72 -39.46 -57.41
C SER A 14 -47.98 -39.71 -56.57
N LYS A 15 -47.84 -40.03 -55.28
CA LYS A 15 -48.96 -40.30 -54.35
C LYS A 15 -49.07 -39.31 -53.17
N ILE A 16 -48.40 -38.17 -53.25
CA ILE A 16 -48.57 -37.12 -52.23
C ILE A 16 -49.74 -36.24 -52.67
N ASP A 17 -50.90 -36.43 -52.03
CA ASP A 17 -52.04 -35.54 -52.20
C ASP A 17 -51.81 -34.26 -51.38
N PHE A 18 -51.36 -33.21 -52.08
CA PHE A 18 -51.01 -31.90 -51.52
C PHE A 18 -52.21 -31.12 -50.94
N LYS A 19 -53.44 -31.66 -51.01
CA LYS A 19 -54.63 -31.08 -50.35
C LYS A 19 -54.97 -31.72 -48.99
N SER A 20 -54.28 -32.78 -48.58
CA SER A 20 -54.47 -33.41 -47.27
C SER A 20 -53.66 -32.72 -46.17
N LYS A 21 -54.15 -32.74 -44.92
CA LYS A 21 -53.47 -32.17 -43.74
C LYS A 21 -52.05 -32.75 -43.54
N ASP A 22 -51.84 -33.99 -43.94
CA ASP A 22 -50.54 -34.68 -43.87
C ASP A 22 -49.63 -34.37 -45.08
N GLY A 23 -50.19 -34.13 -46.27
CA GLY A 23 -49.44 -33.63 -47.44
C GLY A 23 -48.89 -32.22 -47.23
N ILE A 24 -49.66 -31.33 -46.59
CA ILE A 24 -49.21 -29.98 -46.20
C ILE A 24 -48.13 -30.06 -45.12
N LYS A 25 -48.26 -30.95 -44.11
CA LYS A 25 -47.22 -31.20 -43.11
C LYS A 25 -45.90 -31.68 -43.74
N MET A 26 -45.95 -32.62 -44.69
CA MET A 26 -44.76 -33.09 -45.40
C MET A 26 -44.10 -31.98 -46.22
N LEU A 27 -44.87 -31.12 -46.90
CA LEU A 27 -44.34 -29.99 -47.66
C LEU A 27 -43.65 -28.96 -46.74
N LEU A 28 -44.24 -28.67 -45.56
CA LEU A 28 -43.64 -27.79 -44.55
C LEU A 28 -42.34 -28.38 -43.97
N ILE A 29 -42.28 -29.69 -43.73
CA ILE A 29 -41.06 -30.38 -43.28
C ILE A 29 -39.96 -30.30 -44.37
N PHE A 30 -40.30 -30.54 -45.64
CA PHE A 30 -39.34 -30.39 -46.73
C PHE A 30 -38.84 -28.94 -46.88
N ALA A 31 -39.74 -27.95 -46.77
CA ALA A 31 -39.36 -26.53 -46.80
C ALA A 31 -38.42 -26.17 -45.64
N PHE A 32 -38.70 -26.67 -44.43
CA PHE A 32 -37.84 -26.46 -43.26
C PHE A 32 -36.46 -27.10 -43.44
N ILE A 33 -36.39 -28.34 -43.95
CA ILE A 33 -35.11 -29.01 -44.24
C ILE A 33 -34.30 -28.20 -45.25
N ILE A 34 -34.93 -27.67 -46.31
CA ILE A 34 -34.27 -26.83 -47.31
C ILE A 34 -33.72 -25.54 -46.67
N ILE A 35 -34.48 -24.89 -45.78
CA ILE A 35 -34.03 -23.70 -45.06
C ILE A 35 -32.83 -24.01 -44.16
N VAL A 36 -32.89 -25.10 -43.39
CA VAL A 36 -31.80 -25.53 -42.50
C VAL A 36 -30.53 -25.84 -43.30
N VAL A 37 -30.64 -26.59 -44.40
CA VAL A 37 -29.51 -26.89 -45.30
C VAL A 37 -28.94 -25.61 -45.90
N PHE A 38 -29.79 -24.67 -46.32
CA PHE A 38 -29.35 -23.39 -46.86
C PHE A 38 -28.63 -22.52 -45.83
N VAL A 39 -29.12 -22.47 -44.58
CA VAL A 39 -28.45 -21.79 -43.47
C VAL A 39 -27.11 -22.45 -43.16
N PHE A 40 -27.03 -23.78 -43.15
CA PHE A 40 -25.80 -24.51 -42.89
C PHE A 40 -24.76 -24.30 -44.01
N ILE A 41 -25.18 -24.33 -45.27
CA ILE A 41 -24.32 -24.03 -46.43
C ILE A 41 -23.82 -22.58 -46.37
N LYS A 42 -24.71 -21.60 -46.12
CA LYS A 42 -24.33 -20.20 -45.94
C LYS A 42 -23.35 -20.01 -44.79
N GLY A 43 -23.58 -20.66 -43.64
CA GLY A 43 -22.68 -20.62 -42.50
C GLY A 43 -21.30 -21.20 -42.81
N THR A 44 -21.25 -22.31 -43.54
CA THR A 44 -19.99 -22.97 -43.95
C THR A 44 -19.22 -22.12 -44.96
N ILE A 45 -19.91 -21.52 -45.94
CA ILE A 45 -19.32 -20.60 -46.92
C ILE A 45 -18.78 -19.35 -46.23
N ASN A 46 -19.54 -18.73 -45.33
CA ASN A 46 -19.08 -17.56 -44.58
C ASN A 46 -17.86 -17.88 -43.70
N ARG A 47 -17.83 -19.05 -43.04
CA ARG A 47 -16.66 -19.47 -42.27
C ARG A 47 -15.43 -19.67 -43.15
N LYS A 48 -15.60 -20.25 -44.34
CA LYS A 48 -14.51 -20.41 -45.33
C LYS A 48 -14.04 -19.06 -45.87
N HIS A 49 -14.95 -18.15 -46.20
CA HIS A 49 -14.63 -16.79 -46.64
C HIS A 49 -13.87 -16.02 -45.56
N ASN A 50 -14.33 -16.05 -44.30
CA ASN A 50 -13.63 -15.40 -43.19
C ASN A 50 -12.21 -15.94 -43.01
N LYS A 51 -12.01 -17.26 -43.10
CA LYS A 51 -10.67 -17.85 -43.02
C LYS A 51 -9.74 -17.34 -44.14
N VAL A 52 -10.27 -17.23 -45.37
CA VAL A 52 -9.49 -16.70 -46.50
C VAL A 52 -9.19 -15.21 -46.32
N CYS A 53 -10.17 -14.40 -45.90
CA CYS A 53 -9.93 -12.97 -45.66
C CYS A 53 -8.94 -12.73 -44.53
N ASN A 54 -8.96 -13.54 -43.47
CA ASN A 54 -7.96 -13.47 -42.42
C ASN A 54 -6.57 -13.84 -42.95
N GLY A 55 -6.46 -14.89 -43.77
CA GLY A 55 -5.17 -15.23 -44.40
C GLY A 55 -4.61 -14.11 -45.28
N ILE A 56 -5.45 -13.42 -46.05
CA ILE A 56 -5.03 -12.24 -46.83
C ILE A 56 -4.55 -11.11 -45.90
N LYS A 57 -5.26 -10.86 -44.80
CA LYS A 57 -4.86 -9.86 -43.81
C LYS A 57 -3.54 -10.22 -43.14
N ASP A 58 -3.34 -11.49 -42.78
CA ASP A 58 -2.10 -11.97 -42.16
C ASP A 58 -0.90 -11.78 -43.10
N GLU A 59 -1.05 -12.06 -44.40
CA GLU A 59 -0.01 -11.82 -45.41
C GLU A 59 0.29 -10.33 -45.57
N ILE A 60 -0.74 -9.49 -45.63
CA ILE A 60 -0.59 -8.03 -45.64
C ILE A 60 0.15 -7.57 -44.37
N LEU A 61 -0.22 -8.07 -43.20
CA LEU A 61 0.42 -7.73 -41.93
C LEU A 61 1.89 -8.12 -41.89
N GLN A 62 2.26 -9.27 -42.44
CA GLN A 62 3.68 -9.64 -42.50
C GLN A 62 4.49 -8.61 -43.32
N ILE A 63 3.95 -8.14 -44.43
CA ILE A 63 4.59 -7.14 -45.29
C ILE A 63 4.65 -5.79 -44.55
N THR A 64 3.53 -5.31 -44.02
CA THR A 64 3.45 -4.00 -43.38
C THR A 64 4.15 -3.95 -42.02
N ASP A 65 4.09 -5.02 -41.21
CA ASP A 65 4.83 -5.12 -39.94
C ASP A 65 6.35 -5.10 -40.24
N SER A 66 6.83 -5.89 -41.23
CA SER A 66 8.25 -5.90 -41.61
C SER A 66 8.73 -4.51 -42.08
N TYR A 67 7.89 -3.78 -42.83
CA TYR A 67 8.19 -2.43 -43.27
C TYR A 67 8.29 -1.45 -42.09
N LEU A 68 7.34 -1.49 -41.14
CA LEU A 68 7.36 -0.63 -39.95
C LEU A 68 8.56 -0.93 -39.04
N GLU A 69 8.88 -2.21 -38.84
CA GLU A 69 10.04 -2.64 -38.05
C GLU A 69 11.35 -2.16 -38.68
N SER A 70 11.54 -2.42 -39.98
CA SER A 70 12.78 -2.08 -40.68
C SER A 70 13.05 -0.57 -40.75
N ASN A 71 12.00 0.26 -40.72
CA ASN A 71 12.10 1.71 -40.80
C ASN A 71 11.86 2.42 -39.46
N ASN A 72 11.60 1.68 -38.38
CA ASN A 72 11.29 2.22 -37.05
C ASN A 72 10.12 3.23 -37.05
N LEU A 73 9.04 2.89 -37.77
CA LEU A 73 7.89 3.78 -38.02
C LEU A 73 6.65 3.44 -37.17
N TYR A 74 6.75 2.50 -36.23
CA TYR A 74 5.63 2.22 -35.34
C TYR A 74 5.24 3.47 -34.54
N PRO A 75 3.93 3.79 -34.44
CA PRO A 75 3.45 4.85 -33.57
C PRO A 75 3.88 4.59 -32.12
N LYS A 76 4.44 5.58 -31.45
CA LYS A 76 5.07 5.39 -30.13
C LYS A 76 4.13 5.81 -29.01
N LEU A 77 3.43 6.92 -29.21
CA LEU A 77 2.56 7.52 -28.21
C LEU A 77 1.13 7.03 -28.38
N ASN A 78 0.42 6.85 -27.26
CA ASN A 78 -0.94 6.32 -27.28
C ASN A 78 -1.85 7.22 -28.12
N GLY A 79 -2.66 6.64 -29.01
CA GLY A 79 -3.52 7.43 -29.89
C GLY A 79 -2.88 7.93 -31.18
N GLU A 80 -1.55 7.86 -31.34
CA GLU A 80 -0.92 8.08 -32.64
C GLU A 80 -1.33 6.98 -33.63
N ALA A 81 -1.36 7.35 -34.90
CA ALA A 81 -1.64 6.42 -35.98
C ALA A 81 -0.72 6.64 -37.18
N ILE A 82 -0.37 5.55 -37.86
CA ILE A 82 0.30 5.59 -39.15
C ILE A 82 -0.52 4.79 -40.16
N THR A 83 -0.71 5.33 -41.35
CA THR A 83 -1.39 4.67 -42.46
C THR A 83 -0.37 4.31 -43.53
N LEU A 84 -0.32 3.03 -43.88
CA LEU A 84 0.51 2.49 -44.93
C LEU A 84 -0.34 2.15 -46.15
N GLU A 85 -0.06 2.82 -47.26
CA GLU A 85 -0.66 2.49 -48.56
C GLU A 85 0.01 1.24 -49.13
N LEU A 86 -0.79 0.23 -49.47
CA LEU A 86 -0.31 -1.05 -50.01
C LEU A 86 0.41 -0.89 -51.35
N SER A 87 0.10 0.17 -52.11
CA SER A 87 0.79 0.51 -53.36
C SER A 87 2.26 0.88 -53.16
N ASN A 88 2.65 1.27 -51.95
CA ASN A 88 4.00 1.71 -51.63
C ASN A 88 4.86 0.59 -51.04
N MET A 89 4.30 -0.62 -50.89
CA MET A 89 5.01 -1.79 -50.38
C MET A 89 5.79 -2.47 -51.50
N THR A 90 6.96 -3.04 -51.16
CA THR A 90 7.80 -3.78 -52.13
C THR A 90 7.16 -5.09 -52.56
N ASP A 91 6.42 -5.73 -51.67
CA ASP A 91 5.71 -6.99 -51.92
C ASP A 91 4.21 -6.74 -52.07
N THR A 92 3.60 -7.46 -53.01
CA THR A 92 2.17 -7.31 -53.32
C THR A 92 1.39 -8.59 -53.06
N VAL A 93 0.24 -8.47 -52.42
CA VAL A 93 -0.68 -9.60 -52.20
C VAL A 93 -1.64 -9.74 -53.37
N THR A 94 -1.81 -10.95 -53.91
CA THR A 94 -2.75 -11.21 -55.01
C THR A 94 -3.89 -12.12 -54.59
N PHE A 95 -5.12 -11.76 -54.96
CA PHE A 95 -6.31 -12.57 -54.71
C PHE A 95 -7.18 -12.68 -55.95
N LYS A 96 -7.49 -13.91 -56.36
CA LYS A 96 -8.26 -14.20 -57.60
C LYS A 96 -7.72 -13.47 -58.84
N LYS A 97 -6.39 -13.49 -59.03
CA LYS A 97 -5.67 -12.85 -60.15
C LYS A 97 -5.75 -11.32 -60.19
N LYS A 98 -6.13 -10.67 -59.09
CA LYS A 98 -6.06 -9.22 -58.91
C LYS A 98 -5.12 -8.89 -57.76
N THR A 99 -4.34 -7.82 -57.90
CA THR A 99 -3.57 -7.27 -56.79
C THR A 99 -4.53 -6.63 -55.79
N VAL A 100 -4.33 -6.92 -54.50
CA VAL A 100 -5.08 -6.28 -53.43
C VAL A 100 -4.52 -4.87 -53.23
N GLU A 101 -5.42 -3.88 -53.19
CA GLU A 101 -5.08 -2.46 -53.06
C GLU A 101 -5.67 -1.91 -51.76
N GLY A 102 -5.31 -0.67 -51.41
CA GLY A 102 -5.83 0.05 -50.25
C GLY A 102 -4.76 0.29 -49.20
N SER A 103 -5.14 0.29 -47.93
CA SER A 103 -4.23 0.67 -46.85
C SER A 103 -4.46 -0.09 -45.54
N VAL A 104 -3.41 -0.08 -44.70
CA VAL A 104 -3.46 -0.55 -43.32
C VAL A 104 -3.11 0.61 -42.40
N THR A 105 -3.97 0.89 -41.43
CA THR A 105 -3.70 1.89 -40.38
C THR A 105 -3.40 1.20 -39.07
N TYR A 106 -2.26 1.52 -38.48
CA TYR A 106 -1.84 1.08 -37.16
C TYR A 106 -2.08 2.23 -36.18
N THR A 107 -2.91 2.02 -35.18
CA THR A 107 -3.18 3.01 -34.12
C THR A 107 -2.68 2.47 -32.78
N LYS A 108 -1.82 3.21 -32.09
CA LYS A 108 -1.33 2.83 -30.76
C LYS A 108 -2.49 2.84 -29.75
N TYR A 109 -2.69 1.73 -29.06
CA TYR A 109 -3.74 1.56 -28.05
C TYR A 109 -3.19 0.83 -26.82
N GLY A 110 -2.84 1.61 -25.79
CA GLY A 110 -2.12 1.11 -24.62
C GLY A 110 -0.80 0.45 -25.02
N ASN A 111 -0.62 -0.81 -24.67
CA ASN A 111 0.59 -1.57 -25.01
C ASN A 111 0.54 -2.21 -26.42
N GLU A 112 -0.60 -2.14 -27.11
CA GLU A 112 -0.85 -2.85 -28.38
C GLU A 112 -1.13 -1.89 -29.53
N TYR A 113 -1.45 -2.44 -30.71
CA TYR A 113 -1.85 -1.69 -31.90
C TYR A 113 -3.18 -2.21 -32.44
N VAL A 114 -4.10 -1.29 -32.71
CA VAL A 114 -5.30 -1.61 -33.48
C VAL A 114 -4.96 -1.51 -34.96
N LYS A 115 -5.12 -2.62 -35.67
CA LYS A 115 -4.82 -2.77 -37.10
C LYS A 115 -6.11 -2.65 -37.91
N THR A 116 -6.28 -1.53 -38.61
CA THR A 116 -7.45 -1.25 -39.45
C THR A 116 -7.11 -1.52 -40.91
N PHE A 117 -7.87 -2.39 -41.59
CA PHE A 117 -7.68 -2.68 -43.00
C PHE A 117 -8.74 -1.96 -43.84
N ASN A 118 -8.31 -1.24 -44.87
CA ASN A 118 -9.18 -0.67 -45.89
C ASN A 118 -8.79 -1.26 -47.24
N LEU A 119 -9.35 -2.43 -47.58
CA LEU A 119 -8.94 -3.22 -48.74
C LEU A 119 -9.85 -2.99 -49.94
N ALA A 120 -9.26 -2.73 -51.09
CA ALA A 120 -9.87 -2.72 -52.42
C ALA A 120 -9.37 -3.92 -53.25
N ASN A 121 -10.07 -4.24 -54.34
CA ASN A 121 -9.74 -5.34 -55.26
C ASN A 121 -9.62 -6.76 -54.65
N ALA A 122 -10.05 -6.96 -53.39
CA ALA A 122 -10.01 -8.23 -52.65
C ALA A 122 -11.31 -9.08 -52.72
N SER A 123 -12.14 -8.93 -53.76
CA SER A 123 -13.40 -9.70 -53.95
C SER A 123 -14.32 -9.61 -52.72
N TYR A 124 -14.69 -10.73 -52.08
CA TYR A 124 -15.57 -10.73 -50.91
C TYR A 124 -14.87 -10.26 -49.62
N CYS A 125 -13.56 -10.01 -49.66
CA CYS A 125 -12.78 -9.44 -48.56
C CYS A 125 -12.58 -7.92 -48.71
N THR A 126 -13.13 -7.30 -49.76
CA THR A 126 -13.11 -5.84 -49.94
C THR A 126 -13.86 -5.15 -48.80
N THR A 127 -13.26 -4.10 -48.26
CA THR A 127 -13.81 -3.36 -47.13
C THR A 127 -15.04 -2.56 -47.54
N LYS A 128 -16.17 -2.79 -46.85
CA LYS A 128 -17.46 -2.14 -47.19
C LYS A 128 -17.71 -0.82 -46.45
N GLY A 129 -16.72 -0.33 -45.73
CA GLY A 129 -16.76 0.86 -44.89
C GLY A 129 -17.17 0.56 -43.45
N PHE A 130 -17.04 1.58 -42.60
CA PHE A 130 -17.24 1.49 -41.16
C PHE A 130 -18.34 2.45 -40.72
N ASN A 131 -19.40 1.96 -40.07
CA ASN A 131 -20.53 2.80 -39.69
C ASN A 131 -21.15 2.48 -38.32
N LYS A 132 -20.87 1.30 -37.74
CA LYS A 132 -21.47 0.91 -36.47
C LYS A 132 -20.50 1.18 -35.32
N LYS A 133 -20.71 2.31 -34.64
CA LYS A 133 -19.96 2.68 -33.43
C LYS A 133 -20.16 1.61 -32.34
N THR A 134 -19.10 1.30 -31.62
CA THR A 134 -19.08 0.36 -30.49
C THR A 134 -18.06 0.83 -29.46
N SER A 135 -18.34 0.58 -28.19
CA SER A 135 -17.41 0.86 -27.08
C SER A 135 -16.34 -0.21 -26.93
N ASN A 136 -16.58 -1.41 -27.45
CA ASN A 136 -15.71 -2.56 -27.22
C ASN A 136 -14.84 -2.81 -28.46
N TYR A 137 -13.52 -2.80 -28.24
CA TYR A 137 -12.55 -3.31 -29.18
C TYR A 137 -12.70 -4.84 -29.33
N ASN A 138 -12.58 -5.34 -30.55
CA ASN A 138 -12.58 -6.76 -30.88
C ASN A 138 -11.49 -7.00 -31.93
N GLU A 139 -10.38 -7.57 -31.49
CA GLU A 139 -9.19 -7.84 -32.30
C GLU A 139 -9.46 -8.74 -33.51
N VAL A 140 -10.48 -9.62 -33.43
CA VAL A 140 -10.86 -10.52 -34.52
C VAL A 140 -11.63 -9.80 -35.63
N GLN A 141 -12.23 -8.65 -35.32
CA GLN A 141 -13.00 -7.86 -36.28
C GLN A 141 -12.12 -6.75 -36.88
N ASN A 142 -12.30 -6.49 -38.18
CA ASN A 142 -11.75 -5.27 -38.75
C ASN A 142 -12.54 -4.08 -38.21
N MET A 143 -11.84 -3.17 -37.55
CA MET A 143 -12.44 -2.03 -36.89
C MET A 143 -11.65 -0.78 -37.21
N LYS A 144 -12.34 0.30 -37.55
CA LYS A 144 -11.74 1.63 -37.64
C LYS A 144 -11.70 2.25 -36.26
N VAL A 145 -10.59 2.90 -35.94
CA VAL A 145 -10.41 3.69 -34.71
C VAL A 145 -10.47 5.16 -35.04
N GLU A 146 -11.19 5.91 -34.24
CA GLU A 146 -11.14 7.36 -34.17
C GLU A 146 -10.63 7.73 -32.78
N VAL A 147 -9.54 8.48 -32.74
CA VAL A 147 -8.89 8.92 -31.51
C VAL A 147 -9.19 10.40 -31.31
N LEU A 148 -9.68 10.74 -30.12
CA LEU A 148 -9.97 12.11 -29.74
C LEU A 148 -9.27 12.44 -28.42
N PHE A 149 -8.90 13.70 -28.25
CA PHE A 149 -8.07 14.19 -27.16
C PHE A 149 -8.78 15.30 -26.40
N ASN A 150 -8.55 15.32 -25.10
CA ASN A 150 -8.80 16.46 -24.22
C ASN A 150 -7.64 16.54 -23.22
N TYR A 151 -7.60 17.60 -22.42
CA TYR A 151 -6.63 17.67 -21.34
C TYR A 151 -7.15 18.51 -20.18
N GLN A 152 -6.48 18.36 -19.05
CA GLN A 152 -6.61 19.21 -17.88
C GLN A 152 -5.24 19.83 -17.59
N GLU A 153 -5.22 21.12 -17.31
CA GLU A 153 -4.04 21.75 -16.71
C GLU A 153 -3.85 21.22 -15.29
N VAL A 154 -2.60 20.90 -14.96
CA VAL A 154 -2.14 20.41 -13.68
C VAL A 154 -1.32 21.49 -13.00
N THR A 155 -1.60 21.76 -11.74
CA THR A 155 -0.74 22.60 -10.90
C THR A 155 -0.22 21.80 -9.72
N HIS A 156 1.10 21.79 -9.57
CA HIS A 156 1.80 21.06 -8.53
C HIS A 156 1.98 21.92 -7.28
N TYR A 157 1.66 21.36 -6.13
CA TYR A 157 1.79 22.05 -4.85
C TYR A 157 2.50 21.18 -3.82
N ASN A 158 3.12 21.87 -2.87
CA ASN A 158 3.67 21.29 -1.66
C ASN A 158 2.90 21.84 -0.47
N SER A 159 2.48 20.97 0.44
CA SER A 159 1.96 21.42 1.73
C SER A 159 3.09 21.96 2.62
N LYS A 160 2.73 22.63 3.71
CA LYS A 160 3.71 23.03 4.72
C LYS A 160 4.26 21.79 5.42
N TRP A 161 5.54 21.82 5.78
CA TRP A 161 6.10 20.83 6.70
C TRP A 161 5.33 20.83 8.02
N THR A 162 5.05 19.64 8.52
CA THR A 162 4.56 19.47 9.89
C THR A 162 5.66 19.77 10.91
N LYS A 163 5.25 19.92 12.17
CA LYS A 163 6.21 19.87 13.29
C LYS A 163 6.82 18.48 13.41
N TRP A 164 7.93 18.39 14.14
CA TRP A 164 8.56 17.12 14.48
C TRP A 164 7.70 16.32 15.46
N TYR A 165 7.49 15.03 15.16
CA TYR A 165 6.75 14.08 15.98
C TYR A 165 7.67 12.97 16.51
N PRO A 166 7.59 12.61 17.80
CA PRO A 166 8.33 11.49 18.36
C PRO A 166 7.95 10.15 17.72
N SER A 167 8.83 9.15 17.82
CA SER A 167 8.63 7.83 17.22
C SER A 167 7.35 7.15 17.68
N ASN A 168 6.96 7.32 18.94
CA ASN A 168 5.73 6.75 19.51
C ASN A 168 4.42 7.32 18.94
N LYS A 169 4.49 8.35 18.08
CA LYS A 169 3.35 8.89 17.35
C LYS A 169 3.33 8.48 15.88
N ILE A 170 4.29 7.66 15.45
CA ILE A 170 4.42 7.21 14.07
C ILE A 170 3.93 5.77 13.97
N SER A 171 3.18 5.49 12.90
CA SER A 171 2.68 4.15 12.60
C SER A 171 3.83 3.20 12.26
N GLU A 172 3.71 1.94 12.63
CA GLU A 172 4.62 0.89 12.14
C GLU A 172 4.30 0.49 10.70
N ASN A 173 3.05 0.68 10.26
CA ASN A 173 2.61 0.41 8.90
C ASN A 173 2.94 1.57 7.95
N GLU A 174 3.37 1.21 6.74
CA GLU A 174 3.65 2.15 5.67
C GLU A 174 2.40 2.46 4.83
N THR A 175 2.34 3.69 4.33
CA THR A 175 1.40 4.13 3.29
C THR A 175 2.23 4.76 2.17
N ASN A 176 2.13 4.21 0.96
CA ASN A 176 2.95 4.62 -0.18
C ASN A 176 4.47 4.63 0.14
N GLY A 177 4.94 3.61 0.88
CA GLY A 177 6.35 3.48 1.27
C GLY A 177 6.80 4.38 2.43
N VAL A 178 5.87 5.04 3.14
CA VAL A 178 6.20 5.96 4.23
C VAL A 178 5.39 5.65 5.49
N ASN A 179 6.05 5.51 6.63
CA ASN A 179 5.39 5.45 7.94
C ASN A 179 4.81 6.81 8.30
N LEU A 180 3.49 6.96 8.21
CA LEU A 180 2.78 8.19 8.53
C LEU A 180 2.48 8.27 10.04
N PRO A 181 2.11 9.45 10.56
CA PRO A 181 1.61 9.58 11.93
C PRO A 181 0.39 8.67 12.18
N ILE A 182 0.28 8.13 13.41
CA ILE A 182 -0.86 7.28 13.82
C ILE A 182 -2.18 8.04 13.71
N ASP A 183 -2.18 9.32 14.06
CA ASP A 183 -3.32 10.21 13.91
C ASP A 183 -3.16 11.07 12.65
N SER A 184 -4.06 10.87 11.69
CA SER A 184 -4.07 11.56 10.40
C SER A 184 -4.21 13.07 10.52
N LYS A 185 -4.73 13.60 11.64
CA LYS A 185 -4.78 15.05 11.91
C LYS A 185 -3.40 15.69 12.08
N ASN A 186 -2.36 14.87 12.29
CA ASN A 186 -0.99 15.35 12.37
C ASN A 186 -0.35 15.55 10.98
N LEU A 187 -1.02 15.14 9.90
CA LEU A 187 -0.62 15.45 8.54
C LEU A 187 -1.08 16.87 8.14
N PRO A 188 -0.41 17.51 7.16
CA PRO A 188 -0.86 18.78 6.62
C PRO A 188 -2.24 18.66 5.98
N THR A 189 -3.10 19.65 6.21
CA THR A 189 -4.36 19.78 5.46
C THR A 189 -4.06 20.24 4.04
N ILE A 190 -4.65 19.56 3.06
CA ILE A 190 -4.63 19.91 1.63
C ILE A 190 -6.07 20.10 1.15
N PRO A 191 -6.31 20.75 0.00
CA PRO A 191 -7.65 20.88 -0.57
C PRO A 191 -8.29 19.51 -0.85
N ASP A 192 -9.62 19.40 -0.69
CA ASP A 192 -10.33 18.13 -0.87
C ASP A 192 -10.31 17.60 -2.32
N THR A 193 -10.13 18.50 -3.30
CA THR A 193 -10.01 18.16 -4.72
C THR A 193 -8.58 17.78 -5.13
N ALA A 194 -7.62 17.83 -4.21
CA ALA A 194 -6.23 17.54 -4.51
C ALA A 194 -5.99 16.03 -4.67
N VAL A 195 -5.12 15.67 -5.60
CA VAL A 195 -4.64 14.30 -5.77
C VAL A 195 -3.25 14.20 -5.16
N ILE A 196 -3.09 13.36 -4.14
CA ILE A 196 -1.80 13.16 -3.47
C ILE A 196 -0.86 12.38 -4.39
N LYS A 197 0.32 12.94 -4.64
CA LYS A 197 1.38 12.29 -5.42
C LYS A 197 2.41 11.61 -4.54
N GLU A 198 2.82 12.27 -3.47
CA GLU A 198 3.91 11.79 -2.62
C GLU A 198 3.76 12.27 -1.18
N TYR A 199 4.07 11.38 -0.24
CA TYR A 199 4.38 11.77 1.13
C TYR A 199 5.91 11.86 1.28
N VAL A 200 6.41 13.03 1.67
CA VAL A 200 7.82 13.22 1.96
C VAL A 200 8.02 13.15 3.47
N ARG A 201 8.97 12.33 3.92
CA ARG A 201 9.34 12.20 5.33
C ARG A 201 10.78 12.65 5.54
N ASP A 202 10.97 13.45 6.59
CA ASP A 202 12.28 13.85 7.09
C ASP A 202 12.44 13.38 8.54
N THR A 203 13.64 12.97 8.93
CA THR A 203 13.93 12.40 10.27
C THR A 203 15.08 13.13 10.95
N LYS A 204 15.00 13.28 12.28
CA LYS A 204 16.05 13.92 13.09
C LYS A 204 16.12 13.29 14.47
N THR A 205 17.33 13.09 14.98
CA THR A 205 17.56 12.61 16.35
C THR A 205 17.33 13.72 17.36
N TYR A 206 16.55 13.40 18.40
CA TYR A 206 16.34 14.24 19.57
C TYR A 206 16.89 13.54 20.82
N TYR A 207 17.24 14.33 21.82
CA TYR A 207 17.96 13.94 23.01
C TYR A 207 17.21 14.39 24.26
N SER A 208 17.13 13.51 25.26
CA SER A 208 16.60 13.81 26.58
C SER A 208 17.64 13.34 27.61
N TYR A 209 17.93 14.16 28.60
CA TYR A 209 18.98 13.87 29.59
C TYR A 209 18.43 13.90 31.02
N ARG A 210 19.13 13.24 31.93
CA ARG A 210 18.94 13.41 33.37
C ARG A 210 20.27 13.33 34.10
N ASP A 211 20.32 13.96 35.27
CA ASP A 211 21.54 14.06 36.07
C ASP A 211 21.43 13.17 37.30
N LYS A 212 22.49 12.39 37.53
CA LYS A 212 22.76 11.72 38.80
C LYS A 212 23.25 12.74 39.82
N LYS A 213 22.66 12.71 41.01
CA LYS A 213 22.99 13.58 42.14
C LYS A 213 23.31 12.72 43.35
N TRP A 214 24.34 13.07 44.09
CA TRP A 214 24.77 12.32 45.28
C TRP A 214 24.59 13.14 46.55
N LYS A 215 24.49 12.46 47.70
CA LYS A 215 24.79 13.12 48.96
C LYS A 215 26.29 13.30 49.11
N TRP A 216 26.67 14.45 49.65
CA TRP A 216 28.05 14.79 49.97
C TRP A 216 28.21 14.93 51.47
N TYR A 217 29.39 14.67 52.01
CA TYR A 217 29.67 14.80 53.44
C TYR A 217 31.02 15.47 53.71
N LYS A 218 31.11 16.18 54.84
CA LYS A 218 32.27 17.01 55.22
C LYS A 218 33.48 16.20 55.67
N TYR A 219 33.25 15.15 56.47
CA TYR A 219 34.29 14.42 57.21
C TYR A 219 34.27 12.94 56.87
N ASN A 220 35.43 12.36 56.56
CA ASN A 220 35.54 10.93 56.30
C ASN A 220 35.55 10.13 57.60
N VAL A 221 34.36 9.88 58.15
CA VAL A 221 34.15 9.11 59.37
C VAL A 221 33.74 7.68 59.02
N ASN A 222 34.20 6.72 59.83
CA ASN A 222 33.87 5.31 59.68
C ASN A 222 32.39 5.06 60.00
N TYR A 223 31.69 4.49 59.04
CA TYR A 223 30.25 4.21 59.09
C TYR A 223 30.05 2.73 58.74
N SER A 224 29.01 2.12 59.30
CA SER A 224 28.60 0.79 58.87
C SER A 224 28.07 0.79 57.43
N GLY A 225 27.92 -0.41 56.87
CA GLY A 225 27.01 -0.62 55.74
C GLY A 225 25.55 -0.28 56.11
N PHE A 226 24.68 -0.28 55.11
CA PHE A 226 23.25 -0.09 55.34
C PHE A 226 22.66 -1.27 56.09
N SER A 227 21.93 -0.97 57.16
CA SER A 227 21.25 -1.96 57.98
C SER A 227 19.99 -1.34 58.60
N ALA A 228 18.95 -2.15 58.76
CA ALA A 228 17.73 -1.77 59.47
C ALA A 228 17.96 -1.64 60.98
N THR A 229 18.87 -2.46 61.54
CA THR A 229 19.22 -2.49 62.97
C THR A 229 20.69 -2.15 63.20
N ALA A 230 21.02 -1.72 64.42
CA ALA A 230 22.37 -1.30 64.80
C ALA A 230 23.39 -2.44 64.67
N PRO A 231 24.39 -2.33 63.78
CA PRO A 231 25.46 -3.31 63.69
C PRO A 231 26.39 -3.24 64.91
N LYS A 232 27.04 -4.35 65.25
CA LYS A 232 28.01 -4.40 66.35
C LYS A 232 29.10 -3.34 66.17
N GLY A 233 29.27 -2.48 67.18
CA GLY A 233 30.24 -1.39 67.18
C GLY A 233 29.75 -0.07 66.59
N TYR A 234 28.50 0.02 66.11
CA TYR A 234 27.91 1.23 65.53
C TYR A 234 26.53 1.53 66.17
N PRO A 235 26.50 2.12 67.37
CA PRO A 235 25.26 2.26 68.14
C PRO A 235 24.33 3.37 67.63
N ASN A 236 24.83 4.35 66.87
CA ASN A 236 24.07 5.55 66.51
C ASN A 236 23.54 5.50 65.08
N LYS A 237 22.23 5.70 64.90
CA LYS A 237 21.55 5.73 63.59
C LYS A 237 21.72 7.08 62.90
N ASP A 238 22.12 7.10 61.63
CA ASP A 238 22.07 8.32 60.81
C ASP A 238 20.83 8.35 59.92
N THR A 239 19.78 9.02 60.38
CA THR A 239 18.52 9.17 59.62
C THR A 239 18.69 9.93 58.30
N SER A 240 19.79 10.67 58.13
CA SER A 240 20.07 11.36 56.86
C SER A 240 20.48 10.40 55.73
N THR A 241 20.79 9.14 56.04
CA THR A 241 21.17 8.13 55.05
C THR A 241 20.05 7.14 54.78
N LEU A 242 18.79 7.48 55.00
CA LEU A 242 17.68 6.55 54.75
C LEU A 242 17.73 6.03 53.29
N LEU A 243 17.78 4.71 53.15
CA LEU A 243 17.51 3.98 51.92
C LEU A 243 16.44 2.93 52.17
N LYS A 244 15.62 2.67 51.16
CA LYS A 244 14.63 1.60 51.18
C LYS A 244 15.20 0.42 50.42
N THR A 245 15.03 -0.79 50.96
CA THR A 245 15.33 -2.01 50.20
C THR A 245 14.39 -2.11 49.00
N GLU A 246 14.74 -2.99 48.06
CA GLU A 246 13.74 -3.45 47.10
C GLU A 246 12.58 -4.13 47.84
N ALA A 247 11.39 -4.02 47.27
CA ALA A 247 10.22 -4.67 47.81
C ALA A 247 10.37 -6.19 47.65
N SER A 248 9.98 -6.95 48.67
CA SER A 248 9.91 -8.40 48.59
C SER A 248 8.92 -8.82 47.50
N GLU A 249 9.06 -10.04 47.02
CA GLU A 249 8.02 -10.66 46.22
C GLU A 249 6.68 -10.67 46.99
N TRP A 250 5.57 -10.65 46.24
CA TRP A 250 4.24 -10.75 46.82
C TRP A 250 4.02 -12.17 47.36
N SER A 251 3.64 -12.27 48.63
CA SER A 251 3.30 -13.53 49.30
C SER A 251 1.88 -13.51 49.85
N LEU A 252 1.30 -14.69 50.06
CA LEU A 252 0.06 -14.85 50.84
C LEU A 252 0.32 -14.71 52.34
N ASP A 253 1.56 -14.99 52.76
CA ASP A 253 1.95 -14.93 54.16
C ASP A 253 2.13 -13.48 54.59
N TYR A 254 1.51 -13.13 55.73
CA TYR A 254 1.69 -11.82 56.31
C TYR A 254 3.11 -11.71 56.91
N PRO A 255 3.91 -10.71 56.52
CA PRO A 255 5.27 -10.60 57.00
C PRO A 255 5.32 -10.15 58.47
N GLU A 256 6.37 -10.56 59.19
CA GLU A 256 6.63 -10.08 60.55
C GLU A 256 6.75 -8.55 60.59
N GLU A 257 6.16 -7.94 61.61
CA GLU A 257 6.15 -6.49 61.79
C GLU A 257 7.41 -6.00 62.50
N PHE A 258 8.09 -5.05 61.88
CA PHE A 258 9.21 -4.33 62.47
C PHE A 258 9.00 -2.83 62.30
N SER A 259 9.54 -2.02 63.21
CA SER A 259 9.42 -0.55 63.16
C SER A 259 10.03 0.10 61.91
N TYR A 260 10.93 -0.61 61.22
CA TYR A 260 11.57 -0.18 59.98
C TYR A 260 10.89 -0.77 58.73
N ARG A 261 9.93 -1.68 58.88
CA ARG A 261 9.32 -2.40 57.76
C ARG A 261 8.02 -1.74 57.33
N HIS A 262 7.88 -1.51 56.03
CA HIS A 262 6.67 -0.96 55.42
C HIS A 262 5.95 -2.06 54.64
N ILE A 263 4.83 -2.54 55.20
CA ILE A 263 4.04 -3.61 54.61
C ILE A 263 3.00 -3.01 53.66
N GLN A 264 2.95 -3.55 52.45
CA GLN A 264 1.97 -3.24 51.42
C GLN A 264 0.99 -4.41 51.30
N THR A 265 -0.28 -4.09 51.10
CA THR A 265 -1.34 -5.09 50.87
C THR A 265 -2.06 -4.79 49.58
N LYS A 266 -2.21 -5.81 48.72
CA LYS A 266 -3.01 -5.73 47.49
C LYS A 266 -3.81 -7.02 47.30
N LYS A 267 -4.84 -6.96 46.45
CA LYS A 267 -5.59 -8.15 46.05
C LYS A 267 -4.84 -8.88 44.94
N GLY A 268 -4.48 -10.13 45.21
CA GLY A 268 -3.99 -11.08 44.22
C GLY A 268 -5.13 -11.91 43.65
N TYR A 269 -5.02 -12.29 42.39
CA TYR A 269 -5.99 -13.14 41.69
C TYR A 269 -5.29 -14.33 41.05
N GLN A 270 -6.04 -15.41 40.86
CA GLN A 270 -5.66 -16.45 39.90
C GLN A 270 -5.95 -15.93 38.49
N TRP A 271 -5.00 -16.15 37.60
CA TRP A 271 -5.07 -15.73 36.21
C TRP A 271 -5.15 -16.97 35.32
N TYR A 272 -5.98 -16.93 34.29
CA TYR A 272 -6.09 -18.02 33.32
C TYR A 272 -6.17 -17.48 31.90
N LYS A 273 -5.71 -18.26 30.93
CA LYS A 273 -6.01 -18.04 29.51
C LYS A 273 -6.88 -19.17 28.99
N MET A 274 -7.61 -18.90 27.92
CA MET A 274 -8.41 -19.92 27.25
C MET A 274 -7.55 -20.64 26.23
N ASP A 275 -7.43 -21.95 26.37
CA ASP A 275 -6.94 -22.85 25.32
C ASP A 275 -8.15 -23.59 24.73
N GLY A 276 -8.67 -23.05 23.63
CA GLY A 276 -9.99 -23.42 23.11
C GLY A 276 -11.10 -23.15 24.12
N LYS A 277 -11.68 -24.21 24.71
CA LYS A 277 -12.73 -24.14 25.74
C LYS A 277 -12.21 -24.40 27.16
N THR A 278 -10.92 -24.69 27.32
CA THR A 278 -10.32 -25.07 28.60
C THR A 278 -9.60 -23.88 29.22
N LYS A 279 -9.80 -23.67 30.53
CA LYS A 279 -9.01 -22.69 31.29
C LYS A 279 -7.65 -23.29 31.64
N VAL A 280 -6.58 -22.62 31.22
CA VAL A 280 -5.21 -22.94 31.63
C VAL A 280 -4.74 -21.84 32.58
N TYR A 281 -4.55 -22.20 33.85
CA TYR A 281 -4.14 -21.25 34.88
C TYR A 281 -2.65 -20.95 34.82
N TRP A 282 -2.31 -19.69 35.01
CA TRP A 282 -0.95 -19.22 35.16
C TRP A 282 -0.31 -19.82 36.42
N GLU A 283 0.93 -20.31 36.29
CA GLU A 283 1.70 -21.00 37.34
C GLU A 283 0.85 -21.96 38.20
N ASN A 284 0.11 -22.86 37.57
CA ASN A 284 -0.75 -23.85 38.25
C ASN A 284 -1.76 -23.23 39.23
N GLY A 285 -2.22 -22.00 38.96
CA GLY A 285 -3.21 -21.32 39.79
C GLY A 285 -2.63 -20.59 40.99
N LYS A 286 -1.34 -20.20 40.96
CA LYS A 286 -0.82 -19.24 41.95
C LYS A 286 -1.55 -17.90 41.85
N TYR A 287 -1.60 -17.20 42.99
CA TYR A 287 -2.10 -15.84 43.05
C TYR A 287 -1.01 -14.87 42.61
N SER A 288 -1.40 -13.88 41.81
CA SER A 288 -0.55 -12.75 41.46
C SER A 288 -1.34 -11.45 41.56
N VAL A 289 -0.70 -10.42 42.10
CA VAL A 289 -1.21 -9.05 42.09
C VAL A 289 -1.17 -8.46 40.67
N GLU A 290 -0.14 -8.79 39.90
CA GLU A 290 0.08 -8.27 38.55
C GLU A 290 -0.44 -9.25 37.50
N LYS A 291 -0.98 -8.70 36.40
CA LYS A 291 -1.44 -9.49 35.26
C LYS A 291 -0.23 -10.10 34.55
N PRO A 292 -0.13 -11.43 34.40
CA PRO A 292 1.08 -12.06 33.84
C PRO A 292 1.33 -11.76 32.35
N GLY A 293 0.29 -11.40 31.60
CA GLY A 293 0.34 -11.13 30.17
C GLY A 293 -1.02 -10.72 29.63
N ASP A 294 -1.07 -10.11 28.45
CA ASP A 294 -2.30 -9.54 27.90
C ASP A 294 -3.39 -10.58 27.62
N GLU A 295 -2.98 -11.81 27.30
CA GLU A 295 -3.84 -12.97 27.03
C GLU A 295 -4.53 -13.56 28.28
N TYR A 296 -4.10 -13.18 29.48
CA TYR A 296 -4.65 -13.72 30.73
C TYR A 296 -5.87 -12.93 31.21
N THR A 297 -6.89 -13.66 31.67
CA THR A 297 -8.09 -13.14 32.29
C THR A 297 -8.09 -13.47 33.78
N LYS A 298 -8.53 -12.52 34.61
CA LYS A 298 -8.67 -12.70 36.05
C LYS A 298 -9.85 -13.61 36.38
N GLU A 299 -9.66 -14.56 37.30
CA GLU A 299 -10.77 -15.32 37.88
C GLU A 299 -11.62 -14.41 38.79
N LYS A 300 -12.92 -14.30 38.50
CA LYS A 300 -13.84 -13.44 39.26
C LYS A 300 -14.24 -14.12 40.57
N GLY A 301 -14.26 -13.35 41.68
CA GLY A 301 -14.76 -13.80 42.98
C GLY A 301 -13.70 -14.32 43.98
N ASN A 302 -12.51 -14.70 43.51
CA ASN A 302 -11.49 -15.37 44.34
C ASN A 302 -10.31 -14.45 44.73
N GLY A 303 -10.55 -13.18 45.02
CA GLY A 303 -9.44 -12.25 45.33
C GLY A 303 -8.91 -12.40 46.76
N VAL A 304 -7.66 -12.82 46.93
CA VAL A 304 -7.00 -12.95 48.24
C VAL A 304 -6.10 -11.76 48.53
N ASN A 305 -5.86 -11.45 49.81
CA ASN A 305 -4.86 -10.45 50.16
C ASN A 305 -3.47 -11.05 49.97
N MET A 306 -2.61 -10.33 49.26
CA MET A 306 -1.19 -10.60 49.18
C MET A 306 -0.43 -9.43 49.80
N TYR A 307 0.74 -9.74 50.33
CA TYR A 307 1.60 -8.83 51.06
C TYR A 307 2.98 -8.77 50.42
N SER A 308 3.53 -7.58 50.35
CA SER A 308 4.93 -7.31 50.00
C SER A 308 5.44 -6.27 50.97
N TYR A 309 6.72 -6.26 51.27
CA TYR A 309 7.30 -5.27 52.17
C TYR A 309 8.64 -4.77 51.68
N TYR A 310 9.02 -3.59 52.12
CA TYR A 310 10.40 -3.11 52.03
C TYR A 310 10.82 -2.56 53.38
N ASP A 311 12.12 -2.59 53.64
CA ASP A 311 12.69 -2.18 54.92
C ASP A 311 13.43 -0.84 54.75
N ASP A 312 13.27 0.05 55.73
CA ASP A 312 14.09 1.24 55.88
C ASP A 312 15.44 0.86 56.47
N THR A 313 16.51 1.17 55.74
CA THR A 313 17.89 0.91 56.13
C THR A 313 18.66 2.21 56.27
N TYR A 314 19.61 2.22 57.19
CA TYR A 314 20.42 3.38 57.53
C TYR A 314 21.87 2.95 57.66
N ARG A 315 22.80 3.91 57.52
CA ARG A 315 24.14 3.72 58.03
C ARG A 315 24.18 4.12 59.50
N TRP A 316 25.06 3.46 60.22
CA TRP A 316 25.25 3.64 61.64
C TRP A 316 26.68 4.09 61.90
N TYR A 317 26.88 4.91 62.92
CA TYR A 317 28.18 5.50 63.23
C TYR A 317 28.56 5.27 64.69
N ASN A 318 29.87 5.31 64.94
CA ASN A 318 30.44 5.26 66.28
C ASN A 318 31.13 6.59 66.57
N LYS A 319 30.79 7.21 67.70
CA LYS A 319 31.26 8.53 68.14
C LYS A 319 30.84 9.68 67.21
N ASP A 320 31.51 9.84 66.07
CA ASP A 320 31.38 11.02 65.21
C ASP A 320 30.39 10.80 64.05
N LYS A 321 29.61 11.83 63.74
CA LYS A 321 28.64 11.83 62.64
C LYS A 321 29.23 12.53 61.41
N ARG A 322 29.04 11.94 60.23
CA ARG A 322 29.24 12.64 58.95
C ARG A 322 28.30 13.84 58.87
N GLY A 323 28.86 15.02 58.63
CA GLY A 323 28.07 16.19 58.26
C GLY A 323 27.61 16.08 56.82
N TYR A 324 26.50 15.35 56.59
CA TYR A 324 25.89 15.22 55.26
C TYR A 324 25.25 16.54 54.80
N LEU A 325 25.33 16.80 53.51
CA LEU A 325 24.58 17.86 52.85
C LEU A 325 23.09 17.52 52.89
N THR A 326 22.25 18.54 53.13
CA THR A 326 20.80 18.39 53.23
C THR A 326 20.14 18.01 51.92
N TYR A 327 20.73 18.38 50.78
CA TYR A 327 20.26 18.08 49.43
C TYR A 327 21.29 17.27 48.62
N PHE A 328 20.84 16.67 47.52
CA PHE A 328 21.70 15.92 46.61
C PHE A 328 22.27 16.85 45.53
N SER A 329 23.55 16.68 45.18
CA SER A 329 24.25 17.48 44.17
C SER A 329 25.03 16.61 43.20
N SER A 330 25.03 16.96 41.91
CA SER A 330 25.83 16.30 40.87
C SER A 330 27.30 16.69 40.95
N THR A 331 27.59 17.92 41.37
CA THR A 331 28.95 18.47 41.52
C THR A 331 29.29 18.69 42.98
N LYS A 332 30.60 18.74 43.27
CA LYS A 332 31.13 18.94 44.63
C LYS A 332 30.68 20.29 45.21
N PRO A 333 29.87 20.30 46.28
CA PRO A 333 29.46 21.52 46.97
C PRO A 333 30.61 22.15 47.77
N HIS A 334 30.54 23.45 48.02
CA HIS A 334 31.48 24.17 48.89
C HIS A 334 31.50 23.55 50.29
N ASP A 335 32.69 23.32 50.86
CA ASP A 335 32.93 22.65 52.15
C ASP A 335 32.64 21.15 52.28
N TYR A 336 32.10 20.48 51.25
CA TYR A 336 31.85 19.04 51.29
C TYR A 336 32.91 18.30 50.47
N LYS A 337 33.78 17.56 51.16
CA LYS A 337 34.98 16.95 50.55
C LYS A 337 34.71 15.59 49.91
N TYR A 338 33.70 14.86 50.39
CA TYR A 338 33.50 13.46 50.05
C TYR A 338 32.10 13.21 49.46
N ARG A 339 32.03 12.36 48.44
CA ARG A 339 30.79 11.91 47.78
C ARG A 339 30.36 10.57 48.35
N ASP A 340 29.07 10.36 48.54
CA ASP A 340 28.51 9.06 48.93
C ASP A 340 27.91 8.34 47.73
N ASP A 341 28.66 7.43 47.13
CA ASP A 341 28.27 6.72 45.92
C ASP A 341 27.08 5.78 46.09
N SER A 342 26.72 5.43 47.33
CA SER A 342 25.52 4.64 47.62
C SER A 342 24.27 5.50 47.82
N LEU A 343 24.41 6.80 48.12
CA LEU A 343 23.30 7.72 48.33
C LEU A 343 23.18 8.65 47.13
N TYR A 344 22.47 8.20 46.11
CA TYR A 344 22.22 8.99 44.91
C TYR A 344 20.74 9.00 44.51
N THR A 345 20.39 9.98 43.69
CA THR A 345 19.10 10.12 43.04
C THR A 345 19.30 10.60 41.61
N TYR A 346 18.29 10.45 40.77
CA TYR A 346 18.27 11.01 39.42
C TYR A 346 17.28 12.17 39.36
N THR A 347 17.59 13.19 38.57
CA THR A 347 16.56 14.12 38.13
C THR A 347 15.57 13.42 37.21
N SER A 348 14.40 14.05 37.02
CA SER A 348 13.53 13.68 35.91
C SER A 348 14.26 13.85 34.58
N TRP A 349 13.85 13.06 33.59
CA TRP A 349 14.24 13.27 32.20
C TRP A 349 13.80 14.66 31.74
N SER A 350 14.69 15.38 31.09
CA SER A 350 14.38 16.65 30.45
C SER A 350 13.47 16.44 29.23
N SER A 351 12.81 17.52 28.79
CA SER A 351 12.15 17.51 27.48
C SER A 351 13.16 17.21 26.37
N PHE A 352 12.71 16.51 25.34
CA PHE A 352 13.54 16.25 24.17
C PHE A 352 13.97 17.55 23.47
N SER A 353 15.25 17.62 23.10
CA SER A 353 15.86 18.71 22.31
C SER A 353 16.61 18.12 21.13
N ASP A 354 16.75 18.88 20.06
CA ASP A 354 17.49 18.49 18.87
C ASP A 354 19.02 18.62 19.00
N THR A 355 19.51 18.86 20.22
CA THR A 355 20.93 18.96 20.56
C THR A 355 21.24 18.12 21.79
N SER A 356 22.31 17.33 21.72
CA SER A 356 22.84 16.61 22.89
C SER A 356 23.26 17.60 23.97
N LYS A 357 23.02 17.22 25.23
CA LYS A 357 23.45 17.98 26.41
C LYS A 357 24.54 17.28 27.20
N VAL A 358 25.15 16.24 26.61
CA VAL A 358 26.30 15.53 27.18
C VAL A 358 27.59 16.08 26.60
N ASP A 359 28.51 16.45 27.48
CA ASP A 359 29.85 16.92 27.12
C ASP A 359 30.89 16.44 28.14
N SER A 360 32.16 16.81 27.93
CA SER A 360 33.27 16.42 28.80
C SER A 360 33.13 16.91 30.26
N SER A 361 32.39 18.00 30.49
CA SER A 361 32.19 18.60 31.82
C SER A 361 31.11 17.89 32.64
N ASN A 362 30.16 17.20 31.98
CA ASN A 362 29.00 16.62 32.65
C ASN A 362 28.82 15.10 32.45
N LYS A 363 29.56 14.46 31.53
CA LYS A 363 29.48 13.01 31.26
C LYS A 363 29.67 12.09 32.47
N SER A 364 30.25 12.56 33.57
CA SER A 364 30.46 11.77 34.78
C SER A 364 29.20 11.61 35.63
N TYR A 365 28.18 12.44 35.39
CA TYR A 365 26.93 12.43 36.14
C TYR A 365 25.68 12.55 35.27
N ARG A 366 25.80 12.95 34.00
CA ARG A 366 24.68 13.07 33.07
C ARG A 366 24.58 11.84 32.20
N GLU A 367 23.37 11.31 32.08
CA GLU A 367 23.01 10.31 31.09
C GLU A 367 21.99 10.88 30.11
N GLU A 368 22.01 10.34 28.89
CA GLU A 368 21.18 10.80 27.79
C GLU A 368 20.56 9.60 27.06
N LYS A 369 19.31 9.77 26.65
CA LYS A 369 18.60 8.86 25.75
C LYS A 369 18.20 9.60 24.49
N THR A 370 18.05 8.86 23.41
CA THR A 370 17.67 9.39 22.10
C THR A 370 16.28 8.92 21.68
N ASP A 371 15.67 9.68 20.77
CA ASP A 371 14.47 9.30 20.03
C ASP A 371 14.56 9.88 18.61
N ILE A 372 14.02 9.17 17.62
CA ILE A 372 14.00 9.62 16.23
C ILE A 372 12.66 10.30 15.97
N TYR A 373 12.71 11.61 15.76
CA TYR A 373 11.53 12.39 15.40
C TYR A 373 11.36 12.42 13.89
N SER A 374 10.11 12.48 13.43
CA SER A 374 9.76 12.59 12.01
C SER A 374 8.88 13.79 11.73
N ARG A 375 9.06 14.44 10.58
CA ARG A 375 8.13 15.44 10.04
C ARG A 375 7.78 15.12 8.60
N TYR A 376 6.69 15.70 8.12
CA TYR A 376 6.04 15.30 6.88
C TYR A 376 5.66 16.51 6.03
N LEU A 377 5.72 16.32 4.72
CA LEU A 377 5.20 17.21 3.69
C LEU A 377 4.45 16.35 2.67
N ILE A 378 3.39 16.90 2.08
CA ILE A 378 2.59 16.23 1.04
C ILE A 378 2.79 16.98 -0.27
N LYS A 379 3.22 16.28 -1.31
CA LYS A 379 3.17 16.78 -2.70
C LYS A 379 1.86 16.36 -3.32
N TYR A 380 1.14 17.31 -3.91
CA TYR A 380 -0.18 17.04 -4.47
C TYR A 380 -0.43 17.89 -5.73
N ASP A 381 -1.27 17.34 -6.60
CA ASP A 381 -1.68 17.96 -7.85
C ASP A 381 -3.12 18.47 -7.73
N MET A 382 -3.38 19.60 -8.37
CA MET A 382 -4.70 20.15 -8.59
C MET A 382 -4.98 20.16 -10.09
N TYR A 383 -6.13 19.63 -10.48
CA TYR A 383 -6.55 19.56 -11.87
C TYR A 383 -7.62 20.61 -12.15
N SER A 384 -7.45 21.32 -13.26
CA SER A 384 -8.50 22.18 -13.81
C SER A 384 -9.66 21.37 -14.39
N PHE A 385 -10.73 22.03 -14.83
CA PHE A 385 -11.73 21.37 -15.69
C PHE A 385 -11.12 21.02 -17.05
N LYS A 386 -11.73 20.07 -17.75
CA LYS A 386 -11.34 19.74 -19.12
C LYS A 386 -11.40 20.99 -19.99
N VAL A 387 -10.33 21.25 -20.74
CA VAL A 387 -10.19 22.52 -21.47
C VAL A 387 -11.12 22.58 -22.69
N PHE A 388 -11.38 21.45 -23.35
CA PHE A 388 -12.31 21.41 -24.48
C PHE A 388 -13.70 20.91 -24.10
N ASP A 389 -14.75 21.64 -24.51
CA ASP A 389 -16.15 21.22 -24.38
C ASP A 389 -16.43 19.88 -25.05
N LYS A 390 -15.75 19.62 -26.17
CA LYS A 390 -15.77 18.35 -26.91
C LYS A 390 -14.33 17.94 -27.22
N PRO A 391 -13.99 16.65 -27.09
CA PRO A 391 -12.65 16.18 -27.41
C PRO A 391 -12.39 16.33 -28.92
N VAL A 392 -11.12 16.60 -29.26
CA VAL A 392 -10.66 17.06 -30.58
C VAL A 392 -9.72 16.05 -31.24
N THR A 393 -9.41 16.18 -32.53
CA THR A 393 -8.39 15.34 -33.18
C THR A 393 -6.98 15.72 -32.71
N LEU A 394 -5.98 14.88 -33.02
CA LEU A 394 -4.59 15.19 -32.69
C LEU A 394 -4.11 16.49 -33.34
N GLU A 395 -4.38 16.66 -34.63
CA GLU A 395 -4.01 17.87 -35.38
C GLU A 395 -4.64 19.14 -34.78
N GLU A 396 -5.90 19.05 -34.35
CA GLU A 396 -6.57 20.17 -33.65
C GLU A 396 -5.96 20.45 -32.27
N LEU A 397 -5.57 19.40 -31.53
CA LEU A 397 -4.89 19.53 -30.24
C LEU A 397 -3.55 20.26 -30.40
N GLU A 398 -2.69 19.76 -31.29
CA GLU A 398 -1.37 20.35 -31.58
C GLU A 398 -1.48 21.79 -32.07
N SER A 399 -2.44 22.06 -32.96
CA SER A 399 -2.71 23.40 -33.47
C SER A 399 -3.15 24.37 -32.38
N LYS A 400 -4.04 23.94 -31.46
CA LYS A 400 -4.54 24.78 -30.37
C LYS A 400 -3.50 25.04 -29.29
N LEU A 401 -2.65 24.05 -28.99
CA LEU A 401 -1.60 24.17 -27.98
C LEU A 401 -0.30 24.77 -28.51
N GLY A 402 -0.11 24.77 -29.84
CA GLY A 402 1.14 25.19 -30.48
C GLY A 402 2.33 24.30 -30.10
N LYS A 403 2.07 23.04 -29.76
CA LYS A 403 3.05 22.03 -29.32
C LYS A 403 2.82 20.74 -30.10
N SER A 404 3.89 20.02 -30.37
CA SER A 404 3.81 18.65 -30.91
C SER A 404 3.25 17.69 -29.86
N TYR A 405 2.73 16.55 -30.32
CA TYR A 405 2.17 15.55 -29.43
C TYR A 405 3.16 15.03 -28.39
N GLU A 406 4.42 14.85 -28.80
CA GLU A 406 5.50 14.42 -27.94
C GLU A 406 5.82 15.46 -26.85
N GLU A 407 5.77 16.75 -27.19
CA GLU A 407 5.92 17.82 -26.19
C GLU A 407 4.74 17.84 -25.21
N ILE A 408 3.52 17.62 -25.69
CA ILE A 408 2.31 17.62 -24.85
C ILE A 408 2.33 16.46 -23.85
N VAL A 409 2.69 15.25 -24.28
CA VAL A 409 2.73 14.07 -23.40
C VAL A 409 3.81 14.18 -22.32
N ASN A 410 4.88 14.93 -22.59
CA ASN A 410 5.98 15.14 -21.66
C ASN A 410 5.85 16.42 -20.81
N ASP A 411 4.75 17.17 -20.96
CA ASP A 411 4.50 18.39 -20.20
C ASP A 411 3.86 18.06 -18.85
N ASP A 412 4.57 18.34 -17.75
CA ASP A 412 4.10 18.04 -16.40
C ASP A 412 2.87 18.89 -15.99
N SER A 413 2.67 20.03 -16.66
CA SER A 413 1.49 20.88 -16.46
C SER A 413 0.24 20.40 -17.20
N ILE A 414 0.29 19.28 -17.93
CA ILE A 414 -0.81 18.77 -18.74
C ILE A 414 -1.09 17.30 -18.40
N GLU A 415 -2.34 17.01 -18.02
CA GLU A 415 -2.86 15.64 -17.96
C GLU A 415 -3.71 15.39 -19.20
N LEU A 416 -3.21 14.57 -20.11
CA LEU A 416 -3.86 14.26 -21.37
C LEU A 416 -4.88 13.12 -21.21
N GLU A 417 -6.09 13.34 -21.73
CA GLU A 417 -7.12 12.32 -21.85
C GLU A 417 -7.27 11.87 -23.31
N VAL A 418 -7.07 10.57 -23.55
CA VAL A 418 -7.19 9.96 -24.88
C VAL A 418 -8.45 9.08 -24.94
N THR A 419 -9.38 9.43 -25.82
CA THR A 419 -10.63 8.71 -26.04
C THR A 419 -10.59 7.93 -27.35
N PHE A 420 -10.92 6.64 -27.29
CA PHE A 420 -10.97 5.76 -28.47
C PHE A 420 -12.41 5.41 -28.83
N ASN A 421 -12.81 5.74 -30.06
CA ASN A 421 -14.08 5.35 -30.64
C ASN A 421 -13.84 4.26 -31.70
N PHE A 422 -14.51 3.12 -31.57
CA PHE A 422 -14.36 2.02 -32.51
C PHE A 422 -15.57 1.91 -33.43
N TYR A 423 -15.34 1.66 -34.72
CA TYR A 423 -16.39 1.48 -35.72
C TYR A 423 -16.22 0.14 -36.43
N LYS A 424 -17.27 -0.69 -36.42
CA LYS A 424 -17.26 -1.99 -37.10
C LYS A 424 -17.45 -1.84 -38.60
N GLU A 425 -16.81 -2.73 -39.35
CA GLU A 425 -17.03 -2.91 -40.78
C GLU A 425 -18.46 -3.39 -41.08
N LYS A 426 -19.03 -2.93 -42.21
CA LYS A 426 -20.39 -3.21 -42.67
C LYS A 426 -20.67 -4.64 -43.16
#